data_AF-A0A920F9P4-F1
#
_entry.id   AF-A0A920F9P4-F1
#
_cell.length_a   1.000
_cell.length_b   1.000
_cell.length_c   1.000
_cell.angle_alpha   90.00
_cell.angle_beta   90.00
_cell.angle_gamma   90.00
#
_symmetry.space_group_name_H-M   'P 1'
#
loop_
_entity.id
_entity.type
_entity.pdbx_description
1 polymer ?
#
loop_
_entity_poly.entity_id
_entity_poly.type
_entity_poly.pdbx_seq_one_letter_code
_entity_poly.pdbx_strand_id
1 'polypeptide(L)'
;MLYHFLFPLADEYTIFNLFKYLTFRTGGAVLTALVISFVIGPSMIRWLRGQQANGQPIRNDGPETHLAKRGTPTMGGLMILVALIISTLLWADINNPYIWLVLGVTASFGLIGFVDDFLKLKTASSNGMSSRLKIVLQILSGH
;
A
#
# COMPACT_ATOMS: atom_id res chain seq x y z
N MET A 1 14.45 -4.60 -9.55
CA MET A 1 15.54 -3.75 -10.11
C MET A 1 16.92 -4.16 -9.64
N LEU A 2 17.15 -4.35 -8.33
CA LEU A 2 18.47 -4.70 -7.78
C LEU A 2 19.06 -5.98 -8.37
N TYR A 3 18.22 -6.96 -8.70
CA TYR A 3 18.65 -8.16 -9.40
C TYR A 3 19.44 -7.84 -10.69
N HIS A 4 18.94 -6.95 -11.55
CA HIS A 4 19.59 -6.63 -12.83
C HIS A 4 20.90 -5.85 -12.67
N PHE A 5 21.02 -5.03 -11.63
CA PHE A 5 22.24 -4.26 -11.36
C PHE A 5 23.31 -5.07 -10.62
N LEU A 6 22.91 -6.00 -9.74
CA LEU A 6 23.83 -6.77 -8.92
C LEU A 6 24.21 -8.13 -9.53
N PHE A 7 23.43 -8.63 -10.49
CA PHE A 7 23.71 -9.89 -11.19
C PHE A 7 25.07 -9.90 -11.92
N PRO A 8 25.50 -8.86 -12.63
CA PRO A 8 26.82 -8.84 -13.29
C PRO A 8 27.99 -8.86 -12.30
N LEU A 9 27.81 -8.34 -11.08
CA LEU A 9 28.85 -8.35 -10.04
C LEU A 9 28.94 -9.68 -9.28
N ALA A 10 27.98 -10.60 -9.47
CA ALA A 10 28.00 -11.91 -8.84
C ALA A 10 29.08 -12.84 -9.38
N ASP A 11 29.62 -12.55 -10.56
CA ASP A 11 30.78 -13.25 -11.10
C ASP A 11 32.10 -12.78 -10.45
N GLU A 12 32.12 -11.58 -9.84
CA GLU A 12 33.30 -11.05 -9.13
C GLU A 12 33.25 -11.25 -7.61
N TYR A 13 32.06 -11.20 -6.97
CA TYR A 13 31.93 -11.39 -5.53
C TYR A 13 30.83 -12.39 -5.17
N THR A 14 31.20 -13.44 -4.44
CA THR A 14 30.33 -14.56 -4.02
C THR A 14 29.09 -14.12 -3.22
N ILE A 15 29.17 -12.97 -2.53
CA ILE A 15 28.06 -12.38 -1.76
C ILE A 15 26.88 -12.01 -2.68
N PHE A 16 27.12 -11.59 -3.93
CA PHE A 16 26.02 -11.24 -4.83
C PHE A 16 25.28 -12.46 -5.38
N ASN A 17 25.82 -13.68 -5.22
CA ASN A 17 25.12 -14.92 -5.55
C ASN A 17 23.87 -15.12 -4.66
N LEU A 18 23.82 -14.49 -3.48
CA LEU A 18 22.64 -14.46 -2.59
C LEU A 18 21.41 -13.87 -3.29
N PHE A 19 21.60 -12.90 -4.20
CA PHE A 19 20.52 -12.28 -4.96
C PHE A 19 19.96 -13.19 -6.08
N LYS A 20 20.56 -14.37 -6.34
CA LYS A 20 19.96 -15.37 -7.23
C LYS A 20 18.87 -16.18 -6.55
N TYR A 21 18.91 -16.31 -5.22
CA TYR A 21 17.93 -17.10 -4.49
C TYR A 21 16.61 -16.32 -4.31
N LEU A 22 15.52 -16.93 -4.77
CA LEU A 22 14.18 -16.36 -4.63
C LEU A 22 13.84 -16.09 -3.15
N THR A 23 14.16 -17.03 -2.26
CA THR A 23 13.87 -16.91 -0.82
C THR A 23 14.57 -15.72 -0.18
N PHE A 24 15.82 -15.44 -0.57
CA PHE A 24 16.57 -14.29 -0.09
C PHE A 24 15.95 -12.98 -0.58
N ARG A 25 15.58 -12.92 -1.87
CA ARG A 25 14.91 -11.75 -2.45
C ARG A 25 13.56 -11.47 -1.78
N THR A 26 12.78 -12.52 -1.53
CA THR A 26 11.48 -12.40 -0.84
C THR A 26 11.67 -11.93 0.60
N GLY A 27 12.63 -12.51 1.34
CA GLY A 27 12.95 -12.07 2.70
C GLY A 27 13.43 -10.61 2.75
N GLY A 28 14.31 -10.23 1.82
CA GLY A 28 14.77 -8.86 1.64
C GLY A 28 13.63 -7.89 1.33
N ALA A 29 12.69 -8.28 0.47
CA ALA A 29 11.51 -7.49 0.15
C ALA A 29 10.61 -7.26 1.38
N VAL A 30 10.35 -8.30 2.18
CA VAL A 30 9.52 -8.16 3.39
C VAL A 30 10.19 -7.21 4.39
N LEU A 31 11.48 -7.39 4.68
CA LEU A 31 12.22 -6.53 5.60
C LEU A 31 12.29 -5.08 5.10
N THR A 32 12.53 -4.90 3.80
CA THR A 32 12.60 -3.56 3.20
C THR A 32 11.23 -2.87 3.28
N ALA A 33 10.13 -3.58 3.00
CA ALA A 33 8.79 -3.05 3.12
C ALA A 33 8.48 -2.62 4.57
N LEU A 34 8.90 -3.42 5.56
CA LEU A 34 8.75 -3.09 6.97
C LEU A 34 9.52 -1.81 7.34
N VAL A 35 10.79 -1.72 6.93
CA VAL A 35 11.61 -0.53 7.18
C VAL A 35 11.02 0.71 6.52
N ILE A 36 10.61 0.61 5.25
CA ILE A 36 9.95 1.70 4.53
C ILE A 36 8.67 2.13 5.27
N SER A 37 7.86 1.19 5.73
CA SER A 37 6.64 1.46 6.49
C SER A 37 6.93 2.23 7.78
N PHE A 38 7.97 1.87 8.53
CA PHE A 38 8.37 2.59 9.73
C PHE A 38 8.95 3.98 9.45
N VAL A 39 9.69 4.15 8.37
CA VAL A 39 10.30 5.44 7.99
C VAL A 39 9.24 6.42 7.47
N ILE A 40 8.39 5.96 6.56
CA ILE A 40 7.35 6.79 5.92
C ILE A 40 6.14 6.98 6.86
N GLY A 41 5.87 6.01 7.73
CA GLY A 41 4.67 5.96 8.54
C GLY A 41 4.40 7.22 9.36
N PRO A 42 5.35 7.72 10.18
CA PRO A 42 5.14 8.94 10.96
C PRO A 42 4.82 10.16 10.08
N SER A 43 5.50 10.31 8.95
CA SER A 43 5.30 11.41 7.99
C SER A 43 3.92 11.34 7.35
N MET A 44 3.51 10.15 6.92
CA MET A 44 2.21 9.93 6.31
C MET A 44 1.07 10.06 7.33
N ILE A 45 1.25 9.58 8.56
CA ILE A 45 0.29 9.76 9.66
C ILE A 45 0.07 11.25 9.94
N ARG A 46 1.14 12.05 9.99
CA ARG A 46 1.04 13.51 10.16
C ARG A 46 0.28 14.17 9.01
N TRP A 47 0.61 13.82 7.77
CA TRP A 47 -0.10 14.31 6.59
C TRP A 47 -1.59 13.94 6.61
N LEU A 48 -1.90 12.67 6.88
CA LEU A 48 -3.27 12.17 6.99
C LEU A 48 -4.04 12.87 8.10
N ARG A 49 -3.42 13.11 9.26
CA ARG A 49 -4.04 13.84 10.37
C ARG A 49 -4.40 15.28 9.97
N GLY A 50 -3.57 15.94 9.16
CA GLY A 50 -3.86 17.26 8.60
C GLY A 50 -5.07 17.24 7.64
N GLN A 51 -5.19 16.19 6.83
CA GLN A 51 -6.33 15.99 5.93
C GLN A 51 -7.61 15.55 6.66
N GLN A 52 -7.48 14.98 7.87
CA GLN A 52 -8.56 14.51 8.74
C GLN A 52 -8.99 15.53 9.81
N ALA A 53 -8.65 16.82 9.66
CA ALA A 53 -8.86 17.85 10.67
C ALA A 53 -10.31 17.96 11.22
N ASN A 54 -11.32 17.53 10.45
CA ASN A 54 -12.73 17.53 10.87
C ASN A 54 -13.20 16.22 11.56
N GLY A 55 -12.30 15.26 11.80
CA GLY A 55 -12.65 13.94 12.34
C GLY A 55 -13.38 13.05 11.34
N GLN A 56 -13.50 11.74 11.64
CA GLN A 56 -14.39 10.88 10.86
C GLN A 56 -15.84 11.32 11.08
N PRO A 57 -16.67 11.38 10.03
CA PRO A 57 -18.09 11.64 10.18
C PRO A 57 -18.72 10.56 11.06
N ILE A 58 -19.19 11.00 12.22
CA ILE A 58 -19.75 10.13 13.24
C ILE A 58 -21.07 9.61 12.70
N ARG A 59 -21.19 8.29 12.55
CA ARG A 59 -22.51 7.68 12.42
C ARG A 59 -23.12 7.70 13.81
N ASN A 60 -24.23 8.42 13.99
CA ASN A 60 -24.92 8.57 15.28
C ASN A 60 -25.52 7.25 15.81
N ASP A 61 -25.38 6.14 15.07
CA ASP A 61 -26.07 4.86 15.32
C ASP A 61 -25.17 3.78 15.97
N GLY A 62 -24.01 4.14 16.56
CA GLY A 62 -23.03 3.18 17.09
C GLY A 62 -22.71 3.34 18.60
N PRO A 63 -22.39 2.24 19.33
CA PRO A 63 -22.15 2.28 20.78
C PRO A 63 -20.89 3.10 21.16
N GLU A 64 -20.94 3.77 22.31
CA GLU A 64 -19.94 4.76 22.79
C GLU A 64 -18.49 4.25 22.84
N THR A 65 -18.27 2.93 22.91
CA THR A 65 -16.94 2.30 22.83
C THR A 65 -16.23 2.52 21.49
N HIS A 66 -16.96 2.83 20.41
CA HIS A 66 -16.38 3.23 19.12
C HIS A 66 -15.77 4.63 19.12
N LEU A 67 -16.07 5.46 20.12
CA LEU A 67 -15.48 6.80 20.28
C LEU A 67 -14.02 6.75 20.74
N ALA A 68 -13.50 5.60 21.19
CA ALA A 68 -12.10 5.43 21.60
C ALA A 68 -11.11 5.30 20.43
N LYS A 69 -11.60 5.10 19.19
CA LYS A 69 -10.79 5.17 17.96
C LYS A 69 -10.58 6.62 17.47
N ARG A 70 -10.79 7.61 18.35
CA ARG A 70 -10.46 9.01 18.12
C ARG A 70 -8.97 9.15 17.79
N GLY A 71 -8.68 9.61 16.57
CA GLY A 71 -7.36 10.13 16.20
C GLY A 71 -6.42 9.15 15.49
N THR A 72 -6.81 7.90 15.27
CA THR A 72 -6.04 6.98 14.42
C THR A 72 -6.49 7.14 12.96
N PRO A 73 -5.63 7.65 12.06
CA PRO A 73 -6.04 7.91 10.69
C PRO A 73 -6.37 6.61 9.96
N THR A 74 -7.48 6.60 9.21
CA THR A 74 -8.04 5.38 8.61
C THR A 74 -7.46 5.00 7.25
N MET A 75 -6.37 5.63 6.80
CA MET A 75 -5.69 5.30 5.53
C MET A 75 -4.40 4.47 5.69
N GLY A 76 -4.29 3.65 6.74
CA GLY A 76 -3.13 2.75 6.91
C GLY A 76 -2.87 1.84 5.69
N GLY A 77 -3.91 1.53 4.92
CA GLY A 77 -3.79 0.78 3.66
C GLY A 77 -2.89 1.45 2.62
N LEU A 78 -2.88 2.79 2.54
CA LEU A 78 -1.97 3.52 1.63
C LEU A 78 -0.50 3.30 2.02
N MET A 79 -0.21 3.22 3.32
CA MET A 79 1.13 2.94 3.84
C MET A 79 1.63 1.58 3.42
N ILE A 80 0.77 0.58 3.59
CA ILE A 80 1.07 -0.79 3.19
C ILE A 80 1.27 -0.86 1.67
N LEU A 81 0.40 -0.20 0.89
CA LEU A 81 0.47 -0.21 -0.57
C LEU A 81 1.76 0.43 -1.10
N VAL A 82 2.14 1.60 -0.58
CA VAL A 82 3.38 2.30 -0.98
C VAL A 82 4.61 1.47 -0.61
N ALA A 83 4.67 0.94 0.62
CA ALA A 83 5.78 0.11 1.07
C ALA A 83 5.92 -1.17 0.24
N LEU A 84 4.79 -1.82 -0.09
CA LEU A 84 4.74 -3.01 -0.91
C LEU A 84 5.23 -2.73 -2.33
N ILE A 85 4.73 -1.68 -2.99
CA ILE A 85 5.10 -1.35 -4.37
C ILE A 85 6.59 -1.05 -4.47
N ILE A 86 7.12 -0.19 -3.59
CA ILE A 86 8.54 0.18 -3.61
C ILE A 86 9.42 -1.04 -3.36
N SER A 87 9.07 -1.85 -2.35
CA SER A 87 9.87 -3.02 -2.01
C SER A 87 9.83 -4.08 -3.12
N THR A 88 8.66 -4.30 -3.72
CA THR A 88 8.51 -5.23 -4.84
C THR A 88 9.30 -4.74 -6.06
N LEU A 89 9.25 -3.47 -6.42
CA LEU A 89 10.05 -2.94 -7.53
C LEU A 89 11.56 -3.07 -7.30
N LEU A 90 11.99 -2.91 -6.05
CA LEU A 90 13.39 -3.02 -5.66
C LEU A 90 13.90 -4.46 -5.83
N TRP A 91 13.19 -5.42 -5.25
CA TRP A 91 13.64 -6.82 -5.12
C TRP A 91 13.12 -7.77 -6.20
N ALA A 92 11.97 -7.50 -6.80
CA ALA A 92 11.35 -8.38 -7.78
C ALA A 92 11.98 -8.23 -9.18
N ASP A 93 11.73 -9.24 -10.03
CA ASP A 93 12.26 -9.28 -11.38
C ASP A 93 11.32 -8.50 -12.30
N ILE A 94 11.77 -7.31 -12.70
CA ILE A 94 10.99 -6.39 -13.53
C ILE A 94 10.78 -6.89 -14.96
N ASN A 95 11.53 -7.90 -15.40
CA ASN A 95 11.30 -8.55 -16.69
C ASN A 95 10.17 -9.58 -16.64
N ASN A 96 9.71 -9.94 -15.45
CA ASN A 96 8.63 -10.90 -15.30
C ASN A 96 7.27 -10.19 -15.46
N PRO A 97 6.49 -10.50 -16.51
CA PRO A 97 5.20 -9.86 -16.75
C PRO A 97 4.17 -10.15 -15.64
N TYR A 98 4.29 -11.28 -14.93
CA TYR A 98 3.39 -11.62 -13.82
C TYR A 98 3.52 -10.64 -12.65
N ILE A 99 4.71 -10.09 -12.40
CA ILE A 99 4.92 -9.09 -11.33
C ILE A 99 4.17 -7.81 -11.66
N TRP A 100 4.20 -7.37 -12.92
CA TRP A 100 3.46 -6.20 -13.37
C TRP A 100 1.95 -6.40 -13.31
N LEU A 101 1.46 -7.59 -13.65
CA LEU A 101 0.04 -7.93 -13.57
C LEU A 101 -0.44 -7.86 -12.10
N VAL A 102 0.27 -8.50 -11.17
CA VAL A 102 -0.08 -8.49 -9.75
C VAL A 102 0.02 -7.09 -9.16
N LEU A 103 1.08 -6.33 -9.49
CA LEU A 103 1.21 -4.93 -9.05
C LEU A 103 0.09 -4.05 -9.62
N GLY A 104 -0.28 -4.24 -10.88
CA GLY A 104 -1.37 -3.50 -11.53
C GLY A 104 -2.71 -3.74 -10.87
N VAL A 105 -3.06 -5.00 -10.60
CA VAL A 105 -4.30 -5.35 -9.87
C VAL A 105 -4.26 -4.78 -8.46
N THR A 106 -3.18 -5.03 -7.72
CA THR A 106 -3.04 -4.57 -6.32
C THR A 106 -3.12 -3.04 -6.22
N ALA A 107 -2.46 -2.32 -7.12
CA ALA A 107 -2.50 -0.87 -7.18
C ALA A 107 -3.90 -0.35 -7.55
N SER A 108 -4.60 -0.99 -8.49
CA SER A 108 -5.95 -0.62 -8.88
C SER A 108 -6.94 -0.74 -7.72
N PHE A 109 -6.95 -1.88 -7.03
CA PHE A 109 -7.79 -2.06 -5.83
C PHE A 109 -7.39 -1.11 -4.69
N GLY A 110 -6.09 -0.88 -4.50
CA GLY A 110 -5.57 0.08 -3.55
C GLY A 110 -6.03 1.51 -3.83
N LEU A 111 -6.02 1.94 -5.10
CA LEU A 111 -6.50 3.24 -5.54
C LEU A 111 -8.02 3.38 -5.34
N ILE A 112 -8.81 2.36 -5.68
CA ILE A 112 -10.26 2.36 -5.46
C ILE A 112 -10.56 2.54 -3.96
N GLY A 113 -9.85 1.80 -3.09
CA GLY A 113 -9.97 1.94 -1.64
C GLY A 113 -9.58 3.34 -1.14
N PHE A 114 -8.45 3.86 -1.63
CA PHE A 114 -7.98 5.21 -1.29
C PHE A 114 -8.97 6.29 -1.70
N VAL A 115 -9.54 6.22 -2.91
CA VAL A 115 -10.53 7.19 -3.40
C VAL A 115 -11.81 7.12 -2.56
N ASP A 116 -12.30 5.93 -2.22
CA ASP A 116 -13.47 5.77 -1.35
C ASP A 116 -13.24 6.39 0.04
N ASP A 117 -12.10 6.10 0.66
CA ASP A 117 -11.74 6.65 1.98
C ASP A 117 -11.50 8.17 1.92
N PHE A 118 -10.88 8.68 0.85
CA PHE A 118 -10.70 10.11 0.64
C PHE A 118 -12.03 10.85 0.45
N LEU A 119 -12.98 10.27 -0.31
CA LEU A 119 -14.31 10.84 -0.51
C LEU A 119 -15.12 10.90 0.78
N LYS A 120 -15.06 9.86 1.62
CA LYS A 120 -15.72 9.85 2.95
C LYS A 120 -15.20 10.96 3.84
N LEU A 121 -13.88 11.20 3.82
CA LEU A 121 -13.25 12.25 4.61
C LEU A 121 -13.60 13.65 4.09
N LYS A 122 -13.51 13.87 2.77
CA LYS A 122 -13.83 15.17 2.17
C LYS A 122 -15.29 15.56 2.36
N THR A 123 -16.20 14.60 2.27
CA THR A 123 -17.65 14.85 2.32
C THR A 123 -18.20 14.91 3.75
N ALA A 124 -17.37 14.59 4.77
CA ALA A 124 -17.81 14.47 6.17
C ALA A 124 -19.16 13.72 6.29
N SER A 125 -19.32 12.67 5.50
CA SER A 125 -20.51 11.83 5.44
C SER A 125 -20.09 10.36 5.37
N SER A 126 -20.89 9.47 5.96
CA SER A 126 -20.67 8.02 5.82
C SER A 126 -20.85 7.52 4.39
N ASN A 127 -21.45 8.33 3.52
CA ASN A 127 -21.65 8.04 2.11
C ASN A 127 -20.36 8.35 1.35
N GLY A 128 -19.55 7.31 1.13
CA GLY A 128 -18.37 7.37 0.27
C GLY A 128 -18.74 7.30 -1.21
N MET A 129 -17.94 6.57 -1.98
CA MET A 129 -18.24 6.28 -3.38
C MET A 129 -19.58 5.53 -3.50
N SER A 130 -20.38 5.84 -4.53
CA SER A 130 -21.57 5.07 -4.91
C SER A 130 -21.25 3.58 -4.92
N SER A 131 -21.99 2.76 -4.15
CA SER A 131 -21.75 1.31 -4.06
C SER A 131 -21.76 0.63 -5.43
N ARG A 132 -22.59 1.12 -6.36
CA ARG A 132 -22.64 0.63 -7.75
C ARG A 132 -21.34 0.93 -8.49
N LEU A 133 -20.82 2.15 -8.36
CA LEU A 133 -19.56 2.54 -8.99
C LEU A 133 -18.37 1.76 -8.41
N LYS A 134 -18.36 1.55 -7.09
CA LYS A 134 -17.31 0.78 -6.41
C LYS A 134 -17.26 -0.67 -6.90
N ILE A 135 -18.41 -1.33 -7.02
CA ILE A 135 -18.48 -2.71 -7.52
C ILE A 135 -18.07 -2.79 -8.99
N VAL A 136 -18.52 -1.85 -9.84
CA VAL A 136 -18.13 -1.82 -11.26
C VAL A 136 -16.62 -1.65 -11.41
N LEU A 137 -16.01 -0.72 -10.66
CA LEU A 137 -14.56 -0.52 -10.69
C LEU A 137 -13.78 -1.74 -10.18
N GLN A 138 -14.27 -2.42 -9.14
CA GLN A 138 -13.65 -3.64 -8.63
C GLN A 138 -13.74 -4.80 -9.63
N ILE A 139 -14.87 -4.96 -10.30
CA ILE A 139 -15.05 -5.98 -11.34
C ILE A 139 -14.12 -5.69 -12.53
N LEU A 140 -14.06 -4.45 -12.99
CA LEU A 140 -13.16 -4.04 -14.09
C LEU A 140 -11.67 -4.19 -13.73
N SER A 141 -11.30 -4.00 -12.47
CA SER A 141 -9.90 -4.10 -12.03
C SER A 141 -9.44 -5.54 -11.79
N GLY A 142 -10.38 -6.47 -11.62
CA GLY A 142 -10.10 -7.87 -11.33
C GLY A 142 -10.15 -8.80 -12.55
N HIS A 143 -10.44 -8.26 -13.74
CA HIS A 143 -10.56 -8.99 -15.00
C HIS A 143 -9.42 -8.65 -15.95
#